data_AF-A0A7C4Y182-F1
#
_entry.id   AF-A0A7C4Y182-F1
#
_cell.length_a   1.000
_cell.length_b   1.000
_cell.length_c   1.000
_cell.angle_alpha   90.00
_cell.angle_beta   90.00
_cell.angle_gamma   90.00
#
_symmetry.space_group_name_H-M   'P 1'
#
loop_
_entity.id
_entity.type
_entity.pdbx_description
1 polymer ?
#
loop_
_entity_poly.entity_id
_entity_poly.type
_entity_poly.pdbx_seq_one_letter_code
_entity_poly.pdbx_strand_id
1 'polypeptide(L)'
;MLTIDQVEKYLGQRIKDEYGRFVGTLLSIYADVSGNVESVEIALNEDNYKQIFSDRLKLTPDGIVVIQDWKVEAINAENQLDRIKKRMRATEELYRKGSIPGHAYEEMKSRLDKEFSRVKEKVKDVKLKLRQRINDLEDHILRLEKAMSNLMVLYMSNEVSEVSYKASIEYLRQSKAKAQDEKKDIEKHLDLIEKLETEPTETKT
;
A
#
# COMPACT_ATOMS: atom_id res chain seq x y z
N MET A 1 5.19 -16.98 4.17
CA MET A 1 4.16 -17.00 5.22
C MET A 1 4.84 -16.63 6.52
N LEU A 2 4.25 -15.76 7.33
CA LEU A 2 4.81 -15.40 8.64
C LEU A 2 4.46 -16.49 9.66
N THR A 3 5.41 -16.83 10.53
CA THR A 3 5.24 -17.85 11.57
C THR A 3 5.28 -17.21 12.96
N ILE A 4 4.71 -17.88 13.96
CA ILE A 4 4.73 -17.41 15.36
C ILE A 4 6.16 -17.13 15.82
N ASP A 5 7.09 -18.06 15.59
CA ASP A 5 8.50 -17.95 15.99
C ASP A 5 9.20 -16.70 15.42
N GLN A 6 8.76 -16.24 14.25
CA GLN A 6 9.29 -15.02 13.65
C GLN A 6 8.73 -13.75 14.29
N VAL A 7 7.50 -13.80 14.83
CA VAL A 7 6.74 -12.63 15.28
C VAL A 7 6.74 -12.46 16.80
N GLU A 8 6.78 -13.54 17.58
CA GLU A 8 6.62 -13.54 19.04
C GLU A 8 7.61 -12.63 19.78
N LYS A 9 8.86 -12.59 19.31
CA LYS A 9 9.91 -11.69 19.81
C LYS A 9 9.58 -10.19 19.72
N TYR A 10 8.58 -9.79 18.94
CA TYR A 10 8.14 -8.39 18.79
C TYR A 10 6.93 -8.02 19.67
N LEU A 11 6.37 -8.96 20.45
CA LEU A 11 5.29 -8.66 21.40
C LEU A 11 5.74 -7.58 22.40
N GLY A 12 4.83 -6.64 22.68
CA GLY A 12 5.08 -5.45 23.50
C GLY A 12 5.90 -4.35 22.82
N GLN A 13 6.39 -4.55 21.59
CA GLN A 13 7.23 -3.57 20.91
C GLN A 13 6.41 -2.60 20.04
N ARG A 14 6.98 -1.41 19.85
CA ARG A 14 6.47 -0.41 18.92
C ARG A 14 6.73 -0.85 17.49
N ILE A 15 5.67 -1.04 16.71
CA ILE A 15 5.76 -1.38 15.31
C ILE A 15 5.56 -0.16 14.42
N LYS A 16 6.16 -0.21 13.24
CA LYS A 16 6.14 0.88 12.26
C LYS A 16 5.51 0.43 10.95
N ASP A 17 5.17 1.39 10.10
CA ASP A 17 4.85 1.12 8.71
C ASP A 17 6.11 1.12 7.83
N GLU A 18 5.95 0.83 6.55
CA GLU A 18 7.04 0.79 5.58
C GLU A 18 7.73 2.15 5.35
N TYR A 19 7.13 3.25 5.83
CA TYR A 19 7.70 4.60 5.82
C TYR A 19 8.32 4.98 7.19
N GLY A 20 8.37 4.04 8.13
CA GLY A 20 8.97 4.25 9.45
C GLY A 20 8.15 5.12 10.39
N ARG A 21 6.84 5.27 10.15
CA ARG A 21 5.91 5.91 11.09
C ARG A 21 5.44 4.91 12.11
N PHE A 22 5.31 5.35 13.36
CA PHE A 22 4.73 4.51 14.40
C PHE A 22 3.28 4.17 14.06
N VAL A 23 2.93 2.89 14.10
CA VAL A 23 1.57 2.42 13.83
C VAL A 23 0.89 2.03 15.14
N GLY A 24 1.59 1.36 16.03
CA GLY A 24 1.05 0.92 17.32
C GLY A 24 2.02 0.03 18.09
N THR A 25 1.56 -0.51 19.21
CA THR A 25 2.29 -1.51 19.98
C THR A 25 1.69 -2.89 19.70
N LEU A 26 2.52 -3.87 19.34
CA LEU A 26 2.06 -5.24 19.07
C LEU A 26 1.69 -5.94 20.38
N LEU A 27 0.45 -6.40 20.54
CA LEU A 27 -0.07 -6.96 21.79
C LEU A 27 -0.37 -8.46 21.74
N SER A 28 -0.86 -8.94 20.60
CA SER A 28 -1.28 -10.34 20.46
C SER A 28 -1.05 -10.83 19.03
N ILE A 29 -0.92 -12.16 18.90
CA ILE A 29 -0.77 -12.87 17.64
C ILE A 29 -1.91 -13.88 17.55
N TYR A 30 -2.65 -13.86 16.44
CA TYR A 30 -3.62 -14.90 16.09
C TYR A 30 -2.99 -15.77 15.01
N ALA A 31 -2.95 -17.08 15.24
CA ALA A 31 -2.29 -18.03 14.36
C ALA A 31 -3.06 -19.36 14.29
N ASP A 32 -2.88 -20.07 13.18
CA ASP A 32 -3.46 -21.40 12.98
C ASP A 32 -2.69 -22.49 13.76
N VAL A 33 -3.22 -23.71 13.75
CA VAL A 33 -2.60 -24.88 14.42
C VAL A 33 -1.23 -25.27 13.85
N SER A 34 -0.88 -24.77 12.66
CA SER A 34 0.42 -25.00 12.03
C SER A 34 1.44 -23.91 12.41
N GLY A 35 1.05 -22.94 13.24
CA GLY A 35 1.89 -21.83 13.66
C GLY A 35 1.99 -20.72 12.61
N ASN A 36 1.11 -20.69 11.61
CA ASN A 36 1.08 -19.59 10.65
C ASN A 36 0.28 -18.42 11.21
N VAL A 37 0.86 -17.24 11.17
CA VAL A 37 0.21 -16.02 11.64
C VAL A 37 -0.90 -15.63 10.67
N GLU A 38 -2.13 -15.51 11.20
CA GLU A 38 -3.29 -15.03 10.46
C GLU A 38 -3.42 -13.52 10.59
N SER A 39 -3.21 -13.00 11.80
CA SER A 39 -3.27 -11.57 12.11
C SER A 39 -2.59 -11.24 13.44
N VAL A 40 -2.43 -9.95 13.72
CA VAL A 40 -1.95 -9.45 15.01
C VAL A 40 -2.87 -8.37 15.56
N GLU A 41 -2.94 -8.23 16.88
CA GLU A 41 -3.62 -7.12 17.54
C GLU A 41 -2.61 -6.04 17.91
N ILE A 42 -2.90 -4.78 17.57
CA ILE A 42 -2.04 -3.65 17.90
C ILE A 42 -2.82 -2.59 18.69
N ALA A 43 -2.18 -1.99 19.70
CA ALA A 43 -2.71 -0.80 20.36
C ALA A 43 -2.21 0.46 19.64
N LEU A 44 -3.15 1.28 19.16
CA LEU A 44 -2.88 2.61 18.61
C LEU A 44 -2.68 3.64 19.75
N ASN A 45 -3.47 3.47 20.81
CA ASN A 45 -3.40 4.17 22.10
C ASN A 45 -4.09 3.30 23.18
N GLU A 46 -4.27 3.81 24.39
CA GLU A 46 -4.76 3.02 25.55
C GLU A 46 -6.15 2.37 25.32
N ASP A 47 -7.03 3.02 24.55
CA ASP A 47 -8.42 2.56 24.34
C ASP A 47 -8.74 2.18 22.88
N ASN A 48 -7.75 2.24 22.00
CA ASN A 48 -7.95 1.98 20.57
C ASN A 48 -7.02 0.87 20.09
N TYR A 49 -7.65 -0.24 19.71
CA TYR A 49 -7.01 -1.44 19.24
C TYR A 49 -7.39 -1.69 17.78
N LYS A 50 -6.47 -2.29 17.04
CA LYS A 50 -6.69 -2.64 15.64
C LYS A 50 -6.08 -3.99 15.33
N GLN A 51 -6.88 -4.85 14.72
CA GLN A 51 -6.40 -6.08 14.13
C GLN A 51 -5.76 -5.81 12.76
N ILE A 52 -4.55 -6.33 12.53
CA ILE A 52 -3.81 -6.26 11.28
C ILE A 52 -3.62 -7.67 10.74
N PHE A 53 -4.19 -7.95 9.57
CA PHE A 53 -4.08 -9.25 8.92
C PHE A 53 -2.68 -9.47 8.33
N SER A 54 -2.32 -10.76 8.21
CA SER A 54 -0.99 -11.21 7.80
C SER A 54 -0.55 -10.76 6.41
N ASP A 55 -1.49 -10.49 5.50
CA ASP A 55 -1.24 -9.93 4.17
C ASP A 55 -0.67 -8.50 4.22
N ARG A 56 -0.90 -7.81 5.32
CA ARG A 56 -0.35 -6.47 5.61
C ARG A 56 0.87 -6.51 6.51
N LEU A 57 1.37 -7.68 6.91
CA LEU A 57 2.56 -7.80 7.74
C LEU A 57 3.75 -8.22 6.90
N LYS A 58 4.89 -7.56 7.13
CA LYS A 58 6.14 -7.92 6.48
C LYS A 58 7.28 -7.93 7.49
N LEU A 59 8.07 -9.00 7.46
CA LEU A 59 9.32 -9.05 8.22
C LEU A 59 10.44 -8.40 7.41
N THR A 60 11.13 -7.44 8.01
CA THR A 60 12.33 -6.79 7.48
C THR A 60 13.52 -7.08 8.41
N PRO A 61 14.76 -6.75 8.02
CA PRO A 61 15.92 -6.85 8.93
C PRO A 61 15.75 -6.06 10.23
N ASP A 62 14.97 -4.97 10.19
CA ASP A 62 14.76 -4.06 11.32
C ASP A 62 13.56 -4.42 12.19
N GLY A 63 12.72 -5.36 11.75
CA GLY A 63 11.56 -5.83 12.52
C GLY A 63 10.33 -6.13 11.69
N ILE A 64 9.20 -6.28 12.37
CA ILE A 64 7.89 -6.39 11.72
C ILE A 64 7.38 -4.99 11.33
N VAL A 65 6.97 -4.84 10.08
CA VAL A 65 6.35 -3.62 9.57
C VAL A 65 4.94 -3.89 9.05
N VAL A 66 4.07 -2.89 9.20
CA VAL A 66 2.71 -2.90 8.68
C VAL A 66 2.68 -2.21 7.33
N ILE A 67 2.31 -2.93 6.28
CA ILE A 67 2.08 -2.40 4.94
C ILE A 67 0.76 -1.61 4.93
N GLN A 68 0.78 -0.46 4.26
CA GLN A 68 -0.42 0.35 4.11
C GLN A 68 -1.51 -0.39 3.32
N ASP A 69 -2.75 -0.18 3.75
CA ASP A 69 -3.92 -0.87 3.21
C ASP A 69 -4.10 -0.62 1.71
N TRP A 70 -3.97 0.65 1.31
CA TRP A 70 -4.05 1.06 -0.09
C TRP A 70 -3.00 0.38 -0.96
N LYS A 71 -1.83 0.04 -0.40
CA LYS A 71 -0.71 -0.55 -1.13
C LYS A 71 -0.96 -2.01 -1.44
N VAL A 72 -1.52 -2.76 -0.48
CA VAL A 72 -1.97 -4.13 -0.71
C VAL A 72 -3.04 -4.17 -1.79
N GLU A 73 -4.02 -3.26 -1.72
CA GLU A 73 -5.06 -3.16 -2.74
C GLU A 73 -4.51 -2.77 -4.13
N ALA A 74 -3.59 -1.82 -4.21
CA ALA A 74 -2.93 -1.43 -5.46
C ALA A 74 -2.19 -2.59 -6.11
N ILE A 75 -1.32 -3.27 -5.35
CA ILE A 75 -0.57 -4.45 -5.83
C ILE A 75 -1.53 -5.55 -6.29
N ASN A 76 -2.63 -5.78 -5.56
CA ASN A 76 -3.63 -6.77 -5.95
C ASN A 76 -4.34 -6.39 -7.25
N ALA A 77 -4.71 -5.12 -7.42
CA ALA A 77 -5.35 -4.61 -8.63
C ALA A 77 -4.40 -4.71 -9.84
N GLU A 78 -3.14 -4.28 -9.70
CA GLU A 78 -2.09 -4.41 -10.71
C GLU A 78 -1.91 -5.85 -11.17
N ASN A 79 -1.77 -6.77 -10.22
CA ASN A 79 -1.60 -8.20 -10.50
C ASN A 79 -2.83 -8.81 -11.20
N GLN A 80 -4.05 -8.42 -10.80
CA GLN A 80 -5.27 -8.88 -11.46
C GLN A 80 -5.36 -8.35 -12.89
N LEU A 81 -5.05 -7.08 -13.09
CA LEU A 81 -5.07 -6.40 -14.38
C LEU A 81 -4.04 -6.97 -15.36
N ASP A 82 -2.81 -7.21 -14.90
CA ASP A 82 -1.76 -7.85 -15.71
C ASP A 82 -2.16 -9.28 -16.13
N ARG A 83 -2.63 -10.09 -15.16
CA ARG A 83 -3.02 -11.49 -15.43
C ARG A 83 -4.18 -11.60 -16.40
N ILE A 84 -5.23 -10.78 -16.24
CA ILE A 84 -6.40 -10.85 -17.13
C ILE A 84 -6.02 -10.44 -18.56
N LYS A 85 -5.22 -9.38 -18.73
CA LYS A 85 -4.74 -8.94 -20.05
C LYS A 85 -3.85 -9.97 -20.73
N LYS A 86 -2.96 -10.63 -19.98
CA LYS A 86 -2.14 -11.74 -20.51
C LYS A 86 -3.00 -12.92 -20.97
N ARG A 87 -4.04 -13.27 -20.22
CA ARG A 87 -4.97 -14.36 -20.59
C ARG A 87 -5.80 -14.03 -21.82
N MET A 88 -6.28 -12.79 -21.96
CA MET A 88 -7.00 -12.33 -23.16
C MET A 88 -6.11 -12.47 -24.41
N ARG A 89 -4.88 -11.92 -24.36
CA ARG A 89 -3.87 -12.05 -25.43
C ARG A 89 -3.59 -13.50 -25.82
N ALA A 90 -3.35 -14.35 -24.82
CA ALA A 90 -3.10 -15.78 -25.07
C ALA A 90 -4.31 -16.48 -25.71
N THR A 91 -5.53 -16.12 -25.31
CA THR A 91 -6.77 -16.69 -25.86
C THR A 91 -6.95 -16.30 -27.33
N GLU A 92 -6.69 -15.03 -27.66
CA GLU A 92 -6.70 -14.53 -29.05
C GLU A 92 -5.62 -15.20 -29.90
N GLU A 93 -4.41 -15.36 -29.36
CA GLU A 93 -3.30 -16.03 -30.07
C GLU A 93 -3.58 -17.51 -30.34
N LEU A 94 -4.13 -18.24 -29.36
CA LEU A 94 -4.51 -19.65 -29.52
C LEU A 94 -5.57 -19.82 -30.61
N TYR A 95 -6.56 -18.93 -30.66
CA TYR A 95 -7.58 -18.94 -31.70
C TYR A 95 -6.98 -18.62 -33.07
N ARG A 96 -6.13 -17.58 -33.17
CA ARG A 96 -5.43 -17.20 -34.41
C ARG A 96 -4.57 -18.34 -34.97
N LYS A 97 -3.93 -19.13 -34.11
CA LYS A 97 -3.13 -20.30 -34.50
C LYS A 97 -3.96 -21.56 -34.81
N GLY A 98 -5.30 -21.49 -34.71
CA GLY A 98 -6.18 -22.64 -34.86
C GLY A 98 -5.98 -23.73 -33.80
N SER A 99 -5.35 -23.39 -32.66
CA SER A 99 -5.05 -24.34 -31.58
C SER A 99 -6.27 -24.65 -30.71
N ILE A 100 -7.31 -23.81 -30.77
CA ILE A 100 -8.60 -24.02 -30.10
C ILE A 100 -9.76 -23.82 -31.08
N PRO A 101 -10.86 -24.59 -30.95
CA PRO A 101 -12.03 -24.43 -31.81
C PRO A 101 -12.82 -23.16 -31.44
N GLY A 102 -13.60 -22.64 -32.39
CA GLY A 102 -14.34 -21.38 -32.25
C GLY A 102 -15.28 -21.34 -31.03
N HIS A 103 -16.02 -22.41 -30.75
CA HIS A 103 -16.92 -22.47 -29.59
C HIS A 103 -16.16 -22.32 -28.25
N ALA A 104 -14.98 -22.94 -28.13
CA ALA A 104 -14.14 -22.84 -26.93
C ALA A 104 -13.55 -21.43 -26.78
N TYR A 105 -13.15 -20.81 -27.90
CA TYR A 105 -12.69 -19.43 -27.92
C TYR A 105 -13.79 -18.46 -27.45
N GLU A 106 -15.01 -18.57 -27.98
CA GLU A 106 -16.13 -17.70 -27.61
C GLU A 106 -16.48 -17.81 -26.12
N GLU A 107 -16.51 -19.02 -25.57
CA GLU A 107 -16.75 -19.26 -24.14
C GLU A 107 -15.64 -18.62 -23.28
N MET A 108 -14.37 -18.89 -23.61
CA MET A 108 -13.22 -18.33 -22.89
C MET A 108 -13.21 -16.80 -22.95
N LYS A 109 -13.45 -16.23 -24.12
CA LYS A 109 -13.52 -14.77 -24.32
C LYS A 109 -14.63 -14.14 -23.49
N SER A 110 -15.85 -14.69 -23.57
CA SER A 110 -16.99 -14.18 -22.80
C SER A 110 -16.73 -14.19 -21.29
N ARG A 111 -16.09 -15.25 -20.78
CA ARG A 111 -15.69 -15.35 -19.37
C ARG A 111 -14.63 -14.31 -19.02
N LEU A 112 -13.58 -14.18 -19.83
CA LEU A 112 -12.49 -13.23 -19.58
C LEU A 112 -12.98 -11.78 -19.65
N ASP A 113 -13.89 -11.44 -20.55
CA ASP A 113 -14.48 -10.10 -20.67
C ASP A 113 -15.27 -9.73 -19.39
N LYS A 114 -16.08 -10.66 -18.86
CA LYS A 114 -16.81 -10.44 -17.58
C LYS A 114 -15.86 -10.24 -16.41
N GLU A 115 -14.81 -11.05 -16.32
CA GLU A 115 -13.79 -10.89 -15.27
C GLU A 115 -13.01 -9.59 -15.44
N PHE A 116 -12.69 -9.18 -16.67
CA PHE A 116 -12.02 -7.92 -16.95
C PHE A 116 -12.87 -6.71 -16.54
N SER A 117 -14.17 -6.73 -16.80
CA SER A 117 -15.10 -5.69 -16.31
C SER A 117 -15.07 -5.58 -14.79
N ARG A 118 -15.06 -6.71 -14.06
CA ARG A 118 -14.97 -6.72 -12.58
C ARG A 118 -13.63 -6.15 -12.09
N VAL A 119 -12.53 -6.51 -12.75
CA VAL A 119 -11.20 -5.98 -12.42
C VAL A 119 -11.14 -4.47 -12.68
N LYS A 120 -11.76 -3.97 -13.76
CA LYS A 120 -11.84 -2.54 -14.06
C LYS A 120 -12.55 -1.73 -12.97
N GLU A 121 -13.69 -2.22 -12.47
CA GLU A 121 -14.39 -1.53 -11.37
C GLU A 121 -13.51 -1.49 -10.10
N LYS A 122 -12.86 -2.60 -9.75
CA LYS A 122 -11.91 -2.61 -8.61
C LYS A 122 -10.75 -1.63 -8.82
N VAL A 123 -10.17 -1.58 -10.01
CA VAL A 123 -9.10 -0.64 -10.35
C VAL A 123 -9.56 0.81 -10.19
N LYS A 124 -10.79 1.13 -10.59
CA LYS A 124 -11.37 2.47 -10.41
C LYS A 124 -11.50 2.84 -8.93
N ASP A 125 -12.00 1.94 -8.10
CA ASP A 125 -12.12 2.15 -6.64
C ASP A 125 -10.75 2.37 -5.99
N VAL A 126 -9.77 1.53 -6.36
CA VAL A 126 -8.39 1.68 -5.90
C VAL A 126 -7.81 3.02 -6.32
N LYS A 127 -7.94 3.43 -7.59
CA LYS A 127 -7.45 4.74 -8.06
C LYS A 127 -8.08 5.89 -7.29
N LEU A 128 -9.37 5.81 -6.96
CA LEU A 128 -10.05 6.81 -6.13
C LEU A 128 -9.42 6.89 -4.73
N LYS A 129 -9.24 5.75 -4.07
CA LYS A 129 -8.60 5.66 -2.74
C LYS A 129 -7.17 6.21 -2.74
N LEU A 130 -6.39 5.87 -3.77
CA LEU A 130 -5.02 6.38 -3.95
C LEU A 130 -5.00 7.91 -4.12
N ARG A 131 -5.87 8.46 -4.98
CA ARG A 131 -5.97 9.92 -5.18
C ARG A 131 -6.43 10.65 -3.92
N GLN A 132 -7.41 10.09 -3.20
CA GLN A 132 -7.82 10.64 -1.91
C GLN A 132 -6.66 10.67 -0.92
N ARG A 133 -5.90 9.57 -0.84
CA ARG A 133 -4.72 9.50 0.05
C ARG A 133 -3.63 10.50 -0.34
N ILE A 134 -3.40 10.75 -1.63
CA ILE A 134 -2.48 11.82 -2.09
C ILE A 134 -2.94 13.17 -1.54
N ASN A 135 -4.22 13.51 -1.68
CA ASN A 135 -4.75 14.79 -1.19
C ASN A 135 -4.56 14.92 0.33
N ASP A 136 -4.86 13.86 1.10
CA ASP A 136 -4.66 13.84 2.55
C ASP A 136 -3.19 14.08 2.93
N LEU A 137 -2.25 13.52 2.15
CA LEU A 137 -0.81 13.68 2.35
C LEU A 137 -0.35 15.09 1.98
N GLU A 138 -0.86 15.68 0.90
CA GLU A 138 -0.58 17.06 0.52
C GLU A 138 -1.03 18.05 1.59
N ASP A 139 -2.26 17.88 2.10
CA ASP A 139 -2.77 18.68 3.21
C ASP A 139 -1.93 18.50 4.47
N HIS A 140 -1.48 17.27 4.76
CA HIS A 140 -0.60 16.98 5.89
C HIS A 140 0.77 17.64 5.74
N ILE A 141 1.38 17.57 4.55
CA ILE A 141 2.66 18.23 4.23
C ILE A 141 2.52 19.75 4.40
N LEU A 142 1.45 20.36 3.89
CA LEU A 142 1.20 21.79 4.04
C LEU A 142 1.05 22.19 5.52
N ARG A 143 0.36 21.38 6.33
CA ARG A 143 0.27 21.60 7.79
C ARG A 143 1.63 21.54 8.47
N LEU A 144 2.47 20.57 8.11
CA LEU A 144 3.82 20.46 8.64
C LEU A 144 4.68 21.69 8.27
N GLU A 145 4.60 22.16 7.02
CA GLU A 145 5.33 23.36 6.57
C GLU A 145 4.89 24.63 7.29
N LYS A 146 3.59 24.79 7.56
CA LYS A 146 3.06 25.88 8.38
C LYS A 146 3.59 25.80 9.82
N ALA A 147 3.59 24.61 10.42
CA ALA A 147 4.12 24.40 11.77
C ALA A 147 5.62 24.69 11.86
N MET A 148 6.39 24.27 10.85
CA MET A 148 7.82 24.57 10.75
C MET A 148 8.06 26.09 10.65
N SER A 149 7.32 26.78 9.78
CA SER A 149 7.44 28.24 9.63
C SER A 149 7.12 28.98 10.93
N ASN A 150 6.05 28.59 11.62
CA ASN A 150 5.68 29.17 12.91
C ASN A 150 6.77 28.96 13.96
N LEU A 151 7.30 27.73 14.05
CA LEU A 151 8.39 27.40 14.96
C LEU A 151 9.67 28.19 14.66
N MET A 152 9.99 28.42 13.38
CA MET A 152 11.13 29.25 12.97
C MET A 152 10.95 30.70 13.41
N VAL A 153 9.75 31.28 13.31
CA VAL A 153 9.46 32.64 13.79
C VAL A 153 9.71 32.74 15.30
N LEU A 154 9.15 31.83 16.09
CA LEU A 154 9.32 31.81 17.55
C LEU A 154 10.78 31.63 17.98
N TYR A 155 11.56 30.87 17.21
CA TYR A 155 12.99 30.75 17.44
C TYR A 155 13.74 32.05 17.11
N MET A 156 13.41 32.69 15.98
CA MET A 156 14.04 33.95 15.57
C MET A 156 13.68 35.15 16.45
N SER A 157 12.50 35.14 17.10
CA SER A 157 12.11 36.12 18.11
C SER A 157 12.72 35.86 19.50
N ASN A 158 13.55 34.82 19.65
CA ASN A 158 14.11 34.34 20.92
C ASN A 158 13.06 33.90 21.96
N GLU A 159 11.85 33.53 21.52
CA GLU A 159 10.79 32.99 22.39
C GLU A 159 10.95 31.48 22.66
N VAL A 160 11.69 30.79 21.79
CA VAL A 160 11.98 29.35 21.91
C VAL A 160 13.49 29.12 21.99
N SER A 161 13.92 28.25 22.92
CA SER A 161 15.33 27.88 23.06
C SER A 161 15.86 27.12 21.84
N GLU A 162 17.17 27.23 21.56
CA GLU A 162 17.82 26.48 20.47
C GLU A 162 17.63 24.96 20.62
N VAL A 163 17.70 24.44 21.84
CA VAL A 163 17.51 23.01 22.13
C VAL A 163 16.10 22.55 21.76
N SER A 164 15.08 23.29 22.20
CA SER A 164 13.67 23.01 21.90
C SER A 164 13.37 23.16 20.40
N TYR A 165 13.94 24.18 19.75
CA TYR A 165 13.83 24.39 18.32
C TYR A 165 14.41 23.23 17.53
N LYS A 166 15.67 22.84 17.78
CA LYS A 166 16.35 21.76 17.06
C LYS A 166 15.62 20.43 17.17
N ALA A 167 15.16 20.07 18.37
CA ALA A 167 14.41 18.83 18.58
C ALA A 167 13.09 18.82 17.78
N SER A 168 12.34 19.93 17.83
CA SER A 168 11.03 20.02 17.20
C SER A 168 11.11 20.14 15.68
N ILE A 169 12.04 20.95 15.15
CA ILE A 169 12.20 21.15 13.70
C ILE A 169 12.68 19.88 13.01
N GLU A 170 13.53 19.10 13.66
CA GLU A 170 14.01 17.83 13.12
C GLU A 170 12.87 16.80 13.04
N TYR A 171 12.05 16.70 14.08
CA TYR A 171 10.86 15.84 14.07
C TYR A 171 9.88 16.21 12.93
N LEU A 172 9.63 17.51 12.73
CA LEU A 172 8.75 18.00 11.66
C LEU A 172 9.32 17.67 10.27
N ARG A 173 10.62 17.86 10.06
CA ARG A 173 11.31 17.51 8.80
C ARG A 173 11.20 16.03 8.50
N GLN A 174 11.46 15.16 9.48
CA GLN A 174 11.34 13.71 9.30
C GLN A 174 9.90 13.29 9.00
N SER A 175 8.92 13.88 9.69
CA SER A 175 7.50 13.60 9.42
C SER A 175 7.11 14.01 8.00
N LYS A 176 7.59 15.16 7.52
CA LYS A 176 7.37 15.62 6.15
C LYS A 176 8.01 14.68 5.13
N ALA A 177 9.26 14.27 5.35
CA ALA A 177 9.96 13.34 4.47
C ALA A 177 9.19 12.03 4.30
N LYS A 178 8.72 11.43 5.41
CA LYS A 178 7.92 10.19 5.38
C LYS A 178 6.61 10.36 4.60
N ALA A 179 5.94 11.50 4.73
CA ALA A 179 4.72 11.79 3.97
C ALA A 179 5.00 11.95 2.46
N GLN A 180 6.12 12.57 2.11
CA GLN A 180 6.57 12.71 0.72
C GLN A 180 6.94 11.35 0.10
N ASP A 181 7.61 10.48 0.88
CA ASP A 181 7.94 9.12 0.44
C ASP A 181 6.70 8.28 0.17
N GLU A 182 5.68 8.34 1.05
CA GLU A 182 4.40 7.68 0.81
C GLU A 182 3.72 8.22 -0.45
N LYS A 183 3.63 9.55 -0.61
CA LYS A 183 3.02 10.16 -1.78
C LYS A 183 3.68 9.68 -3.07
N LYS A 184 5.02 9.68 -3.12
CA LYS A 184 5.78 9.21 -4.28
C LYS A 184 5.55 7.73 -4.58
N ASP A 185 5.33 6.92 -3.55
CA ASP A 185 5.02 5.50 -3.71
C ASP A 185 3.61 5.29 -4.30
N ILE A 186 2.63 6.07 -3.83
CA ILE A 186 1.28 6.06 -4.40
C ILE A 186 1.29 6.47 -5.87
N GLU A 187 2.02 7.53 -6.21
CA GLU A 187 2.16 8.01 -7.60
C GLU A 187 2.71 6.91 -8.52
N LYS A 188 3.73 6.16 -8.08
CA LYS A 188 4.27 5.01 -8.85
C LYS A 188 3.23 3.92 -9.10
N HIS A 189 2.40 3.61 -8.11
CA HIS A 189 1.35 2.61 -8.24
C HIS A 189 0.24 3.10 -9.19
N LEU A 190 -0.14 4.39 -9.12
CA LEU A 190 -1.06 4.99 -10.08
C LEU A 190 -0.52 4.92 -11.52
N ASP A 191 0.75 5.30 -11.73
CA ASP A 191 1.40 5.25 -13.04
C ASP A 191 1.44 3.82 -13.60
N LEU A 192 1.75 2.84 -12.75
CA LEU A 192 1.78 1.43 -13.15
C LEU A 192 0.38 0.93 -13.53
N ILE A 193 -0.65 1.26 -12.75
CA ILE A 193 -2.03 0.95 -13.07
C ILE A 193 -2.41 1.56 -14.42
N GLU A 194 -2.11 2.84 -14.65
CA GLU A 194 -2.43 3.54 -15.91
C GLU A 194 -1.71 2.93 -17.11
N LYS A 195 -0.44 2.54 -16.96
CA LYS A 195 0.29 1.79 -17.97
C LYS A 195 -0.36 0.44 -18.25
N LEU A 196 -0.68 -0.32 -17.20
CA LEU A 196 -1.35 -1.61 -17.34
C LEU A 196 -2.74 -1.47 -17.95
N GLU A 197 -3.46 -0.36 -17.78
CA GLU A 197 -4.75 -0.09 -18.43
C GLU A 197 -4.60 0.23 -19.92
N THR A 198 -3.54 0.95 -20.31
CA THR A 198 -3.30 1.42 -21.68
C THR A 198 -2.54 0.44 -22.55
N GLU A 199 -1.87 -0.57 -21.98
CA GLU A 199 -1.20 -1.61 -22.76
C GLU A 199 -2.18 -2.30 -23.73
N PRO A 200 -1.92 -2.28 -25.04
CA PRO A 200 -2.81 -2.87 -26.02
C PRO A 200 -2.93 -4.38 -25.80
N THR A 201 -4.16 -4.89 -25.90
CA THR A 201 -4.45 -6.32 -25.92
C THR A 201 -4.11 -6.97 -27.26
N GLU A 202 -3.74 -6.21 -28.29
CA GLU A 202 -3.50 -6.74 -29.63
C GLU A 202 -2.00 -6.99 -29.87
N THR A 203 -1.66 -8.20 -30.33
CA THR A 203 -0.41 -8.38 -31.11
C THR A 203 -0.68 -7.81 -32.50
N LYS A 204 0.06 -6.75 -32.88
CA LYS A 204 0.07 -6.26 -34.25
C LYS A 204 0.33 -7.42 -35.22
N THR A 205 -0.47 -7.39 -36.28
CA THR A 205 -0.62 -8.31 -37.40
C THR A 205 0.70 -8.75 -38.03
#